data_AF-A0A970NGW8-F1
#
_entry.id   AF-A0A970NGW8-F1
#
_cell.length_a   1.000
_cell.length_b   1.000
_cell.length_c   1.000
_cell.angle_alpha   90.00
_cell.angle_beta   90.00
_cell.angle_gamma   90.00
#
_symmetry.space_group_name_H-M   'P 1'
#
loop_
_entity.id
_entity.type
_entity.pdbx_description
1 polymer ?
#
loop_
_entity_poly.entity_id
_entity_poly.type
_entity_poly.pdbx_seq_one_letter_code
_entity_poly.pdbx_strand_id
1 'polypeptide(L)'
;MGKAFVIVDVLNERYVIICDGDIRKIENPKKKNIRHLNLTSMQAQDVLEYLRKSEKPPNYVIKKNIKQLIDKDITNGEGGLENG
;
A
#
# COMPACT_ATOMS: atom_id res chain seq x y z
N MET A 1 4.32 -13.15 9.95
CA MET A 1 4.42 -12.32 8.72
C MET A 1 3.63 -11.04 8.92
N GLY A 2 4.25 -9.88 8.71
CA GLY A 2 3.52 -8.60 8.70
C GLY A 2 2.62 -8.52 7.46
N LYS A 3 1.56 -7.71 7.51
CA LYS A 3 0.69 -7.44 6.35
C LYS A 3 0.95 -6.03 5.84
N ALA A 4 1.19 -5.88 4.54
CA ALA A 4 1.37 -4.59 3.90
C ALA A 4 0.02 -3.88 3.68
N PHE A 5 0.03 -2.57 3.82
CA PHE A 5 -1.11 -1.70 3.57
C PHE A 5 -0.63 -0.43 2.85
N VAL A 6 -1.53 0.23 2.14
CA VAL A 6 -1.32 1.56 1.56
C VAL A 6 -2.03 2.60 2.42
N ILE A 7 -1.34 3.70 2.75
CA ILE A 7 -1.95 4.88 3.35
C ILE A 7 -2.72 5.61 2.24
N VAL A 8 -4.01 5.82 2.44
CA VAL A 8 -4.89 6.49 1.46
C VAL A 8 -5.37 7.87 1.91
N ASP A 9 -5.21 8.19 3.20
CA ASP A 9 -5.55 9.49 3.75
C ASP A 9 -4.79 9.77 5.06
N VAL A 10 -4.57 11.05 5.36
CA VAL A 10 -3.94 11.54 6.59
C VAL A 10 -4.96 12.34 7.37
N LEU A 11 -5.39 11.80 8.53
CA LEU A 11 -6.39 12.47 9.35
C LEU A 11 -5.79 13.57 10.23
N ASN A 12 -4.58 13.33 10.75
CA ASN A 12 -3.78 14.25 11.57
C ASN A 12 -2.37 13.67 11.81
N GLU A 13 -1.57 14.36 12.62
CA GLU A 13 -0.20 14.00 13.00
C GLU A 13 -0.02 12.58 13.58
N ARG A 14 -1.08 11.99 14.14
CA ARG A 14 -1.02 10.68 14.81
C ARG A 14 -1.72 9.58 14.03
N TYR A 15 -2.71 9.91 13.20
CA TYR A 15 -3.62 8.94 12.63
C TYR A 15 -3.72 9.05 11.11
N VAL A 16 -3.69 7.88 10.47
CA VAL A 16 -3.84 7.70 9.03
C VAL A 16 -4.93 6.68 8.72
N ILE A 17 -5.43 6.70 7.50
CA ILE A 17 -6.33 5.68 6.95
C ILE A 17 -5.51 4.74 6.06
N ILE A 18 -5.64 3.44 6.30
CA ILE A 18 -4.92 2.40 5.54
C ILE A 18 -5.87 1.37 4.91
N CYS A 19 -5.47 0.85 3.74
CA CYS A 19 -6.19 -0.15 2.96
C CYS A 19 -5.24 -1.23 2.41
N ASP A 20 -5.74 -2.45 2.22
CA ASP A 20 -5.04 -3.53 1.49
C ASP A 20 -5.81 -4.02 0.25
N GLY A 21 -7.03 -3.50 0.02
CA GLY A 21 -7.88 -3.90 -1.10
C GLY A 21 -8.47 -5.30 -0.97
N ASP A 22 -8.37 -5.91 0.21
CA ASP A 22 -8.82 -7.28 0.47
C ASP A 22 -9.67 -7.36 1.74
N ILE A 23 -9.01 -7.34 2.91
CA ILE A 23 -9.65 -7.35 4.22
C ILE A 23 -10.05 -5.93 4.61
N ARG A 24 -9.20 -4.95 4.30
CA ARG A 24 -9.42 -3.52 4.53
C ARG A 24 -9.53 -2.83 3.18
N LYS A 25 -10.76 -2.86 2.66
CA LYS A 25 -11.16 -2.27 1.39
C LYS A 25 -11.27 -0.75 1.50
N ILE A 26 -11.27 -0.06 0.35
CA ILE A 26 -11.41 1.41 0.29
C ILE A 26 -12.75 1.89 0.87
N GLU A 27 -13.79 1.05 0.84
CA GLU A 27 -15.11 1.33 1.42
C GLU A 27 -15.16 1.06 2.93
N ASN A 28 -14.27 0.22 3.45
CA ASN A 28 -14.17 -0.08 4.89
C ASN A 28 -12.69 -0.03 5.34
N PRO A 29 -12.09 1.17 5.29
CA PRO A 29 -10.68 1.32 5.53
C PRO A 29 -10.38 1.31 7.04
N LYS A 30 -9.10 1.15 7.41
CA LYS A 30 -8.70 1.07 8.81
C LYS A 30 -8.02 2.36 9.27
N LYS A 31 -8.54 2.99 10.33
CA LYS A 31 -7.79 4.02 11.07
C LYS A 31 -6.64 3.38 11.85
N LYS A 32 -5.42 3.89 11.70
CA LYS A 32 -4.23 3.37 12.36
C LYS A 32 -3.39 4.52 12.92
N ASN A 33 -2.84 4.32 14.11
CA ASN A 33 -1.86 5.25 14.67
C ASN A 33 -0.51 5.03 13.97
N ILE A 34 0.12 6.11 13.49
CA ILE A 34 1.36 6.05 12.73
C ILE A 34 2.52 5.44 13.53
N ARG A 35 2.51 5.55 14.86
CA ARG A 35 3.50 4.91 15.75
C ARG A 35 3.46 3.38 15.74
N HIS A 36 2.39 2.78 15.21
CA HIS A 36 2.23 1.34 15.08
C HIS A 36 2.44 0.84 13.63
N LEU A 37 3.00 1.68 12.77
CA LEU A 37 3.31 1.35 11.38
C LEU A 37 4.83 1.29 11.20
N ASN A 38 5.28 0.27 10.46
CA ASN A 38 6.62 0.27 9.88
C ASN A 38 6.50 0.93 8.51
N LEU A 39 6.88 2.20 8.41
CA LEU A 39 6.80 2.95 7.16
C LEU A 39 7.89 2.49 6.19
N THR A 40 7.56 2.48 4.89
CA THR A 40 8.48 2.16 3.81
C THR A 40 8.67 3.38 2.92
N SER A 41 9.75 3.40 2.12
CA SER A 41 9.98 4.41 1.09
C SER A 41 9.24 4.11 -0.23
N MET A 42 8.39 3.07 -0.25
CA MET A 42 7.66 2.64 -1.43
C MET A 42 6.39 3.47 -1.66
N GLN A 43 6.05 3.72 -2.92
CA GLN A 43 4.80 4.36 -3.32
C GLN A 43 4.00 3.50 -4.28
N ALA A 44 2.72 3.30 -3.98
CA ALA A 44 1.75 2.68 -4.88
C ALA A 44 1.28 3.71 -5.92
N GLN A 45 2.00 3.81 -7.04
CA GLN A 45 1.80 4.87 -8.02
C GLN A 45 0.38 4.90 -8.59
N ASP A 46 -0.20 3.76 -8.97
CA ASP A 46 -1.56 3.75 -9.53
C ASP A 46 -2.58 4.24 -8.47
N VAL A 47 -2.41 3.84 -7.21
CA VAL A 47 -3.26 4.29 -6.10
C VAL A 47 -3.11 5.80 -5.92
N LEU A 48 -1.88 6.32 -5.96
CA LEU A 48 -1.59 7.75 -5.85
C LEU A 48 -2.22 8.56 -6.99
N GLU A 49 -2.25 8.04 -8.22
CA GLU A 49 -2.90 8.70 -9.36
C GLU A 49 -4.41 8.87 -9.16
N TYR A 50 -5.11 7.85 -8.64
CA TYR A 50 -6.52 7.97 -8.27
C TYR A 50 -6.72 9.04 -7.21
N LEU A 51 -5.93 9.01 -6.13
CA LEU A 51 -6.06 9.96 -5.03
C LEU A 51 -5.79 11.41 -5.48
N ARG A 52 -4.81 11.63 -6.38
CA ARG A 52 -4.54 12.95 -6.98
C ARG A 52 -5.71 13.49 -7.80
N LYS A 53 -6.52 12.62 -8.38
CA LYS A 53 -7.75 12.97 -9.12
C LYS A 53 -8.96 13.13 -8.20
N SER A 54 -8.79 13.03 -6.88
CA SER A 54 -9.89 12.94 -5.90
C SER A 54 -10.83 11.74 -6.15
N GLU A 55 -10.32 10.68 -6.78
CA GLU A 55 -11.05 9.45 -7.06
C GLU A 55 -10.69 8.35 -6.06
N LYS A 56 -11.62 7.42 -5.83
CA LYS A 56 -11.37 6.24 -5.00
C LYS A 56 -10.73 5.14 -5.86
N PRO A 57 -9.50 4.69 -5.54
CA PRO A 57 -8.88 3.58 -6.25
C PRO A 57 -9.69 2.28 -6.02
N PRO A 58 -10.02 1.53 -7.08
CA PRO A 58 -10.65 0.23 -6.93
C PRO A 58 -9.80 -0.73 -6.10
N ASN A 59 -10.45 -1.60 -5.32
CA ASN A 59 -9.76 -2.54 -4.44
C ASN A 59 -8.73 -3.44 -5.15
N TYR A 60 -9.00 -3.84 -6.41
CA TYR A 60 -8.06 -4.63 -7.19
C TYR A 60 -6.77 -3.86 -7.56
N VAL A 61 -6.85 -2.53 -7.73
CA VAL A 61 -5.69 -1.67 -8.01
C VAL A 61 -4.78 -1.61 -6.79
N ILE A 62 -5.36 -1.43 -5.60
CA ILE A 62 -4.63 -1.44 -4.32
C ILE A 62 -3.91 -2.78 -4.13
N LYS A 63 -4.64 -3.90 -4.30
CA LYS A 63 -4.09 -5.25 -4.15
C LYS A 63 -2.94 -5.50 -5.14
N LYS A 64 -3.13 -5.13 -6.40
CA LYS A 64 -2.10 -5.26 -7.46
C LYS A 64 -0.85 -4.47 -7.13
N ASN A 65 -0.99 -3.21 -6.70
CA ASN A 65 0.16 -2.35 -6.38
C ASN A 65 0.94 -2.86 -5.17
N ILE A 66 0.25 -3.27 -4.10
CA ILE A 66 0.92 -3.86 -2.93
C ILE A 66 1.74 -5.08 -3.35
N LYS A 67 1.14 -5.98 -4.15
CA LYS A 67 1.85 -7.16 -4.66
C LYS A 67 3.09 -6.76 -5.47
N GLN A 68 2.95 -5.86 -6.44
CA GLN A 68 4.06 -5.40 -7.27
C GLN A 68 5.19 -4.75 -6.48
N LEU A 69 4.86 -4.00 -5.43
CA LEU A 69 5.86 -3.37 -4.56
C LEU A 69 6.62 -4.40 -3.73
N ILE A 70 5.92 -5.39 -3.16
CA ILE A 70 6.54 -6.48 -2.41
C ILE A 70 7.42 -7.34 -3.33
N ASP A 71 6.91 -7.72 -4.50
CA ASP A 71 7.65 -8.53 -5.48
C ASP A 71 8.93 -7.79 -5.90
N LYS A 72 8.84 -6.47 -6.16
CA LYS A 72 10.01 -5.64 -6.48
C LYS A 72 11.02 -5.57 -5.34
N ASP A 73 10.57 -5.38 -4.11
CA ASP A 73 11.42 -5.32 -2.92
C ASP A 73 12.21 -6.63 -2.75
N ILE A 74 11.56 -7.78 -2.93
CA ILE A 74 12.19 -9.10 -2.91
C ILE A 74 13.25 -9.19 -4.02
N THR A 75 12.92 -8.81 -5.26
CA THR A 75 13.88 -8.88 -6.39
C THR A 75 15.07 -7.93 -6.25
N ASN A 76 14.95 -6.84 -5.48
CA ASN A 76 16.05 -5.91 -5.23
C ASN A 76 16.94 -6.35 -4.06
N GLY A 77 16.45 -7.24 -3.18
CA GLY A 77 17.17 -7.77 -2.02
C GLY A 77 17.89 -9.10 -2.26
N GLU A 78 17.58 -9.79 -3.35
CA GLU A 78 18.23 -11.04 -3.74
C GLU A 78 19.06 -10.83 -5.02
N GLY A 79 20.36 -11.17 -4.95
CA GLY A 79 21.18 -11.34 -6.13
C GLY A 79 20.46 -12.28 -7.11
N GLY A 80 20.54 -11.93 -8.40
CA GLY A 80 19.73 -12.50 -9.46
C GLY A 80 19.51 -14.01 -9.36
N LEU A 81 18.25 -14.40 -9.44
CA LEU A 81 17.85 -15.69 -9.99
C LEU A 81 17.18 -15.42 -11.33
N GLU A 82 18.04 -15.28 -12.33
CA GLU A 82 17.74 -15.64 -13.70
C GLU A 82 17.11 -17.05 -13.73
N ASN A 83 15.91 -17.14 -14.30
CA ASN A 83 15.38 -18.40 -14.81
C ASN A 83 14.87 -18.12 -16.22
N GLY A 84 15.47 -18.81 -17.18
CA GLY A 84 15.17 -18.74 -18.62
C GLY A 84 13.93 -19.50 -19.04
#